data_AF-A0A444X9D9-F1
#
_entry.id   AF-A0A444X9D9-F1
#
_cell.length_a   1.000
_cell.length_b   1.000
_cell.length_c   1.000
_cell.angle_alpha   90.00
_cell.angle_beta   90.00
_cell.angle_gamma   90.00
#
_symmetry.space_group_name_H-M   'P 1'
#
loop_
_entity.id
_entity.type
_entity.pdbx_description
1 polymer ?
#
loop_
_entity_poly.entity_id
_entity_poly.type
_entity_poly.pdbx_seq_one_letter_code
_entity_poly.pdbx_strand_id
1 'polypeptide(L)'
;MEKYLIRGMIPSQTPPLKSSKRSSHSVPCNNNLIRFIRPAMPTLTDRRRVSPDIDLDSAEPLNSEPEIDTAPTNKTRRLAGKNGLRHRPTRQRSLTRDIGHVAAETYLVTSLTFTLLQYLGIGYRWIKQLLALGCYAMLLMPGFLQVAYYYYFTSKVKRSIVYGDQPRNRLDLYLPADIDKPKPVLIFVTGGAWIIGYKAWGSLLGLQLAERDIIVACIDYRNFPQGTISDMVNDASQGISFVINNITNYGGDPNRIYLMGQSAGAHISSCALLDQAIKEVGKGNKVSWSISQLKAYFGLSGG
;
A
#
# COMPACT_ATOMS: atom_id res chain seq x y z
N MET A 1 -61.55 60.89 37.83
CA MET A 1 -61.27 59.51 37.39
C MET A 1 -59.88 59.15 37.91
N GLU A 2 -59.77 58.62 39.13
CA GLU A 2 -59.80 57.17 39.45
C GLU A 2 -58.47 56.51 39.04
N LYS A 3 -57.60 55.90 39.87
CA LYS A 3 -57.61 55.43 41.26
C LYS A 3 -56.16 55.30 41.78
N TYR A 4 -55.99 55.44 43.09
CA TYR A 4 -54.79 55.15 43.91
C TYR A 4 -54.43 53.65 43.96
N LEU A 5 -53.16 53.25 44.12
CA LEU A 5 -52.53 52.81 45.40
C LEU A 5 -51.20 52.04 45.23
N ILE A 6 -50.34 52.26 46.22
CA ILE A 6 -48.95 51.82 46.43
C ILE A 6 -48.89 50.55 47.31
N ARG A 7 -47.92 49.64 47.07
CA ARG A 7 -47.17 48.81 48.05
C ARG A 7 -46.19 47.90 47.29
N GLY A 8 -44.93 47.64 47.63
CA GLY A 8 -44.14 47.80 48.85
C GLY A 8 -43.19 46.58 48.99
N MET A 9 -41.90 46.82 49.21
CA MET A 9 -40.75 45.88 49.28
C MET A 9 -40.83 44.77 50.37
N ILE A 10 -40.35 43.54 50.03
CA ILE A 10 -39.24 42.68 50.59
C ILE A 10 -38.77 42.95 52.06
N PRO A 11 -38.21 42.02 52.91
CA PRO A 11 -37.74 40.61 52.77
C PRO A 11 -38.08 39.61 53.93
N SER A 12 -37.62 38.35 53.78
CA SER A 12 -36.69 37.66 54.72
C SER A 12 -37.10 36.28 55.30
N GLN A 13 -36.08 35.41 55.38
CA GLN A 13 -35.84 34.29 56.33
C GLN A 13 -36.16 32.84 55.95
N THR A 14 -35.12 32.13 55.49
CA THR A 14 -34.76 30.75 55.88
C THR A 14 -34.22 30.71 57.33
N PRO A 15 -34.23 29.59 58.08
CA PRO A 15 -33.08 28.63 58.06
C PRO A 15 -33.49 27.16 58.48
N PRO A 16 -32.59 26.25 58.94
CA PRO A 16 -32.01 25.15 58.14
C PRO A 16 -32.10 23.76 58.85
N LEU A 17 -31.18 22.82 58.53
CA LEU A 17 -30.86 21.49 59.15
C LEU A 17 -31.27 20.28 58.29
N LYS A 18 -30.42 19.30 57.96
CA LYS A 18 -29.39 18.64 58.79
C LYS A 18 -28.32 17.95 57.93
N SER A 19 -27.07 18.08 58.38
CA SER A 19 -25.95 17.21 58.03
C SER A 19 -26.17 15.77 58.51
N SER A 20 -25.82 14.78 57.70
CA SER A 20 -25.57 13.41 58.18
C SER A 20 -24.15 13.00 57.80
N LYS A 21 -23.28 13.00 58.80
CA LYS A 21 -22.05 12.21 58.83
C LYS A 21 -22.45 10.75 59.12
N ARG A 22 -22.03 9.82 58.26
CA ARG A 22 -21.74 8.42 58.63
C ARG A 22 -20.46 8.03 57.88
N SER A 23 -19.33 8.02 58.58
CA SER A 23 -18.78 6.85 59.28
C SER A 23 -18.30 5.78 58.29
N SER A 24 -16.99 5.87 58.02
CA SER A 24 -16.06 4.75 57.90
C SER A 24 -16.67 3.35 58.07
N HIS A 25 -16.80 2.64 56.96
CA HIS A 25 -16.60 1.19 56.95
C HIS A 25 -15.49 0.86 55.96
N SER A 26 -14.30 0.69 56.54
CA SER A 26 -13.24 -0.15 56.01
C SER A 26 -13.77 -1.57 55.84
N VAL A 27 -13.83 -2.02 54.59
CA VAL A 27 -14.01 -3.43 54.22
C VAL A 27 -12.77 -3.81 53.38
N PRO A 28 -12.16 -4.99 53.66
CA PRO A 28 -10.73 -5.15 53.59
C PRO A 28 -10.19 -5.28 52.16
N CYS A 29 -8.95 -4.81 52.01
CA CYS A 29 -8.09 -5.07 50.88
C CYS A 29 -7.88 -6.58 50.75
N ASN A 30 -8.60 -7.22 49.83
CA ASN A 30 -8.34 -8.60 49.47
C ASN A 30 -7.17 -8.62 48.47
N ASN A 31 -5.97 -8.76 49.00
CA ASN A 31 -4.77 -9.09 48.25
C ASN A 31 -4.91 -10.50 47.69
N ASN A 32 -5.58 -10.65 46.55
CA ASN A 32 -5.42 -11.81 45.68
C ASN A 32 -4.65 -11.39 44.44
N LEU A 33 -3.36 -11.64 44.56
CA LEU A 33 -2.30 -11.62 43.56
C LEU A 33 -2.76 -12.37 42.29
N ILE A 34 -3.25 -11.67 41.27
CA ILE A 34 -3.37 -12.25 39.93
C ILE A 34 -1.95 -12.32 39.37
N ARG A 35 -1.37 -13.52 39.46
CA ARG A 35 -0.12 -13.90 38.79
C ARG A 35 -0.23 -13.60 37.30
N PHE A 36 0.70 -12.78 36.81
CA PHE A 36 1.05 -12.70 35.40
C PHE A 36 1.39 -14.09 34.87
N ILE A 37 0.58 -14.61 33.95
CA ILE A 37 0.99 -15.70 33.07
C ILE A 37 1.83 -15.06 31.96
N ARG A 38 3.16 -15.13 32.10
CA ARG A 38 4.10 -15.00 30.98
C ARG A 38 3.99 -16.25 30.11
N PRO A 39 3.94 -16.15 28.77
CA PRO A 39 4.32 -17.29 27.95
C PRO A 39 5.84 -17.43 28.00
N ALA A 40 6.31 -18.55 28.54
CA ALA A 40 7.69 -18.99 28.49
C ALA A 40 8.05 -19.39 27.05
N MET A 41 9.17 -18.86 26.54
CA MET A 41 9.84 -19.41 25.36
C MET A 41 10.43 -20.79 25.69
N PRO A 42 10.37 -21.77 24.78
CA PRO A 42 11.17 -22.97 24.93
C PRO A 42 12.63 -22.68 24.56
N THR A 43 13.50 -22.76 25.56
CA THR A 43 14.94 -22.96 25.36
C THR A 43 15.17 -24.37 24.81
N LEU A 44 15.66 -24.45 23.57
CA LEU A 44 16.28 -25.66 23.03
C LEU A 44 17.79 -25.43 22.93
N THR A 45 18.48 -26.41 23.50
CA THR A 45 19.90 -26.58 23.75
C THR A 45 20.80 -26.56 22.52
N ASP A 46 21.94 -25.88 22.70
CA ASP A 46 23.31 -26.23 22.29
C ASP A 46 23.50 -27.23 21.13
N ARG A 47 23.89 -26.70 19.97
CA ARG A 47 24.84 -27.36 19.07
C ARG A 47 25.83 -26.34 18.55
N ARG A 48 27.05 -26.38 19.11
CA ARG A 48 28.28 -25.84 18.49
C ARG A 48 28.34 -26.16 17.00
N ARG A 49 28.51 -25.13 16.17
CA ARG A 49 29.24 -25.25 14.90
C ARG A 49 30.09 -23.99 14.71
N VAL A 50 31.38 -24.26 14.59
CA VAL A 50 32.51 -23.34 14.49
C VAL A 50 32.48 -22.61 13.15
N SER A 51 32.75 -21.30 13.16
CA SER A 51 33.07 -20.50 11.95
C SER A 51 34.48 -20.83 11.46
N PRO A 52 34.81 -20.49 10.20
CA PRO A 52 35.76 -19.38 10.10
C PRO A 52 35.47 -18.37 8.99
N ASP A 53 36.20 -17.28 9.16
CA ASP A 53 36.23 -16.00 8.48
C ASP A 53 36.53 -16.05 6.97
N ILE A 54 36.07 -15.01 6.27
CA ILE A 54 36.43 -14.66 4.90
C ILE A 54 37.36 -13.44 5.00
N ASP A 55 38.60 -13.57 4.54
CA ASP A 55 39.45 -12.45 4.14
C ASP A 55 39.88 -12.63 2.68
N LEU A 56 39.78 -11.54 1.93
CA LEU A 56 40.29 -11.35 0.57
C LEU A 56 41.80 -11.05 0.64
N ASP A 57 42.63 -11.70 -0.20
CA ASP A 57 43.34 -11.05 -1.31
C ASP A 57 44.30 -12.02 -2.05
N SER A 58 44.44 -11.78 -3.36
CA SER A 58 45.62 -12.00 -4.23
C SER A 58 46.14 -13.39 -4.68
N ALA A 59 46.17 -13.51 -6.02
CA ALA A 59 47.20 -14.06 -6.92
C ALA A 59 47.28 -15.59 -7.24
N GLU A 60 47.10 -15.89 -8.54
CA GLU A 60 47.59 -17.04 -9.34
C GLU A 60 49.15 -17.11 -9.40
N PRO A 61 49.83 -18.15 -9.96
CA PRO A 61 49.36 -19.18 -10.91
C PRO A 61 49.86 -20.65 -10.69
N LEU A 62 49.35 -21.53 -11.58
CA LEU A 62 49.71 -22.91 -11.98
C LEU A 62 51.11 -23.47 -11.59
N ASN A 63 51.12 -24.74 -11.11
CA ASN A 63 51.83 -25.89 -11.74
C ASN A 63 51.78 -27.16 -10.85
N SER A 64 51.44 -28.33 -11.43
CA SER A 64 52.07 -29.63 -11.14
C SER A 64 51.50 -30.76 -12.02
N GLU A 65 52.34 -31.32 -12.90
CA GLU A 65 52.21 -32.69 -13.45
C GLU A 65 52.49 -33.76 -12.35
N PRO A 66 52.29 -35.07 -12.60
CA PRO A 66 53.28 -35.91 -13.31
C PRO A 66 52.58 -36.85 -14.35
N GLU A 67 53.23 -37.57 -15.28
CA GLU A 67 54.41 -38.42 -15.15
C GLU A 67 54.87 -38.86 -16.56
N ILE A 68 56.19 -38.86 -16.79
CA ILE A 68 56.87 -39.31 -18.02
C ILE A 68 57.49 -40.67 -17.73
N ASP A 69 57.29 -41.65 -18.62
CA ASP A 69 58.16 -42.82 -18.72
C ASP A 69 58.87 -42.90 -20.09
N THR A 70 60.18 -43.05 -19.94
CA THR A 70 61.35 -43.33 -20.78
C THR A 70 61.28 -43.56 -22.32
N ALA A 71 62.27 -42.95 -22.98
CA ALA A 71 62.78 -43.15 -24.35
C ALA A 71 63.66 -44.44 -24.45
N PRO A 72 64.34 -44.84 -25.58
CA PRO A 72 64.67 -44.03 -26.77
C PRO A 72 64.81 -44.72 -28.16
N THR A 73 65.14 -43.87 -29.16
CA THR A 73 66.03 -44.07 -30.34
C THR A 73 65.55 -44.72 -31.65
N ASN A 74 65.40 -43.83 -32.65
CA ASN A 74 65.87 -43.87 -34.05
C ASN A 74 66.27 -45.20 -34.70
N LYS A 75 65.65 -45.49 -35.86
CA LYS A 75 66.32 -46.08 -37.04
C LYS A 75 65.59 -45.73 -38.33
N THR A 76 66.21 -44.88 -39.14
CA THR A 76 65.91 -44.66 -40.56
C THR A 76 66.54 -45.79 -41.38
N ARG A 77 65.78 -46.46 -42.25
CA ARG A 77 66.33 -47.16 -43.43
C ARG A 77 65.35 -47.14 -44.60
N ARG A 78 65.89 -46.69 -45.73
CA ARG A 78 65.30 -46.60 -47.07
C ARG A 78 64.79 -47.96 -47.57
N LEU A 79 63.79 -47.95 -48.44
CA LEU A 79 63.81 -48.65 -49.73
C LEU A 79 62.67 -48.19 -50.64
N ALA A 80 63.05 -47.81 -51.85
CA ALA A 80 62.19 -47.53 -52.98
C ALA A 80 61.81 -48.82 -53.70
N GLY A 81 60.68 -48.82 -54.42
CA GLY A 81 60.56 -49.60 -55.65
C GLY A 81 59.31 -50.44 -55.85
N LYS A 82 58.42 -49.88 -56.68
CA LYS A 82 57.71 -50.50 -57.82
C LYS A 82 56.61 -51.57 -57.62
N ASN A 83 55.47 -51.16 -58.19
CA ASN A 83 54.58 -51.86 -59.13
C ASN A 83 53.58 -52.91 -58.60
N GLY A 84 52.31 -52.65 -58.87
CA GLY A 84 51.25 -53.67 -58.82
C GLY A 84 49.85 -53.08 -58.95
N LEU A 85 49.36 -53.00 -60.19
CA LEU A 85 48.02 -52.55 -60.60
C LEU A 85 46.85 -53.04 -59.71
N ARG A 86 45.85 -52.16 -59.51
CA ARG A 86 44.42 -52.49 -59.73
C ARG A 86 43.53 -51.23 -59.78
N HIS A 87 42.85 -51.06 -60.91
CA HIS A 87 41.81 -50.06 -61.15
C HIS A 87 40.45 -50.60 -60.67
N ARG A 88 39.73 -49.88 -59.78
CA ARG A 88 38.26 -49.61 -59.80
C ARG A 88 37.81 -48.80 -58.56
N PRO A 89 36.64 -48.10 -58.60
CA PRO A 89 36.59 -46.65 -58.61
C PRO A 89 36.32 -46.03 -57.23
N THR A 90 37.15 -45.09 -56.80
CA THR A 90 36.87 -44.20 -55.65
C THR A 90 36.22 -42.90 -56.16
N ARG A 91 34.97 -42.98 -56.62
CA ARG A 91 34.17 -41.79 -56.99
C ARG A 91 32.82 -41.68 -56.26
N GLN A 92 32.55 -42.55 -55.29
CA GLN A 92 31.25 -42.61 -54.59
C GLN A 92 31.31 -42.15 -53.12
N ARG A 93 32.51 -42.04 -52.54
CA ARG A 93 32.73 -41.66 -51.13
C ARG A 93 32.84 -40.15 -50.88
N SER A 94 33.17 -39.34 -51.90
CA SER A 94 33.17 -37.88 -51.79
C SER A 94 31.75 -37.32 -51.89
N LEU A 95 30.98 -37.80 -52.87
CA LEU A 95 29.64 -37.29 -53.18
C LEU A 95 28.66 -37.46 -52.00
N THR A 96 28.71 -38.58 -51.26
CA THR A 96 27.88 -38.79 -50.07
C THR A 96 28.28 -37.93 -48.88
N ARG A 97 29.57 -37.60 -48.75
CA ARG A 97 30.09 -36.71 -47.70
C ARG A 97 29.78 -35.25 -48.03
N ASP A 98 29.87 -34.87 -49.31
CA ASP A 98 29.50 -33.55 -49.82
C ASP A 98 27.98 -33.34 -49.70
N ILE A 99 27.15 -34.36 -50.04
CA ILE A 99 25.69 -34.33 -49.82
C ILE A 99 25.35 -34.20 -48.33
N GLY A 100 26.05 -34.93 -47.45
CA GLY A 100 25.84 -34.86 -46.00
C GLY A 100 26.16 -33.49 -45.41
N HIS A 101 27.22 -32.84 -45.91
CA HIS A 101 27.60 -31.49 -45.47
C HIS A 101 26.59 -30.43 -45.94
N VAL A 102 26.17 -30.51 -47.21
CA VAL A 102 25.16 -29.60 -47.78
C VAL A 102 23.81 -29.78 -47.08
N ALA A 103 23.44 -31.02 -46.72
CA ALA A 103 22.22 -31.31 -45.96
C ALA A 103 22.26 -30.75 -44.53
N ALA A 104 23.41 -30.84 -43.86
CA ALA A 104 23.59 -30.27 -42.52
C ALA A 104 23.54 -28.74 -42.53
N GLU A 105 24.14 -28.09 -43.52
CA GLU A 105 24.08 -26.64 -43.71
C GLU A 105 22.66 -26.15 -44.04
N THR A 106 21.94 -26.84 -44.94
CA THR A 106 20.54 -26.50 -45.23
C THR A 106 19.63 -26.72 -44.02
N TYR A 107 19.86 -27.74 -43.22
CA TYR A 107 19.11 -27.95 -41.98
C TYR A 107 19.36 -26.82 -40.97
N LEU A 108 20.62 -26.40 -40.79
CA LEU A 108 20.96 -25.27 -39.92
C LEU A 108 20.32 -23.96 -40.41
N VAL A 109 20.41 -23.66 -41.70
CA VAL A 109 19.83 -22.44 -42.28
C VAL A 109 18.31 -22.43 -42.18
N THR A 110 17.64 -23.53 -42.49
CA THR A 110 16.17 -23.62 -42.40
C THR A 110 15.68 -23.55 -40.96
N SER A 111 16.36 -24.21 -40.03
CA SER A 111 16.08 -24.13 -38.59
C SER A 111 16.23 -22.70 -38.07
N LEU A 112 17.35 -22.04 -38.38
CA LEU A 112 17.59 -20.64 -37.98
C LEU A 112 16.54 -19.70 -38.58
N THR A 113 16.15 -19.92 -39.84
CA THR A 113 15.12 -19.12 -40.53
C THR A 113 13.76 -19.30 -39.85
N PHE A 114 13.40 -20.53 -39.48
CA PHE A 114 12.16 -20.82 -38.77
C PHE A 114 12.14 -20.19 -37.38
N THR A 115 13.25 -20.28 -36.65
CA THR A 115 13.42 -19.60 -35.36
C THR A 115 13.30 -18.08 -35.53
N LEU A 116 13.92 -17.48 -36.54
CA LEU A 116 13.83 -16.04 -36.82
C LEU A 116 12.40 -15.60 -37.15
N LEU A 117 11.67 -16.41 -37.92
CA LEU A 117 10.27 -16.17 -38.28
C LEU A 117 9.35 -16.29 -37.05
N GLN A 118 9.62 -17.24 -36.16
CA GLN A 118 8.93 -17.36 -34.87
C GLN A 118 9.18 -16.13 -33.98
N TYR A 119 10.43 -15.65 -33.88
CA TYR A 119 10.75 -14.42 -33.15
C TYR A 119 10.06 -13.19 -33.75
N LEU A 120 9.98 -13.09 -35.08
CA LEU A 120 9.25 -12.02 -35.77
C LEU A 120 7.74 -12.06 -35.46
N GLY A 121 7.16 -13.26 -35.45
CA GLY A 121 5.77 -13.49 -35.08
C GLY A 121 5.47 -13.20 -33.60
N ILE A 122 6.39 -13.54 -32.70
CA ILE A 122 6.32 -13.17 -31.28
C ILE A 122 6.37 -11.64 -31.15
N GLY A 123 7.30 -10.97 -31.82
CA GLY A 123 7.39 -9.51 -31.86
C GLY A 123 6.10 -8.84 -32.36
N TYR A 124 5.50 -9.36 -33.43
CA TYR A 124 4.24 -8.85 -33.95
C TYR A 124 3.06 -8.97 -32.96
N ARG A 125 3.02 -10.04 -32.14
CA ARG A 125 2.00 -10.19 -31.09
C ARG A 125 2.14 -9.12 -30.02
N TRP A 126 3.37 -8.87 -29.55
CA TRP A 126 3.66 -7.82 -28.57
C TRP A 126 3.37 -6.42 -29.13
N ILE A 127 3.71 -6.16 -30.39
CA ILE A 127 3.39 -4.89 -31.06
C ILE A 127 1.88 -4.66 -31.13
N LYS A 128 1.09 -5.67 -31.53
CA LYS A 128 -0.37 -5.57 -31.53
C LYS A 128 -0.96 -5.37 -30.13
N GLN A 129 -0.42 -6.03 -29.11
CA GLN A 129 -0.85 -5.84 -27.72
C GLN A 129 -0.52 -4.42 -27.22
N LEU A 130 0.66 -3.89 -27.54
CA LEU A 130 1.06 -2.53 -27.19
C LEU A 130 0.20 -1.48 -27.92
N LEU A 131 -0.08 -1.71 -29.21
CA LEU A 131 -0.98 -0.85 -29.99
C LEU A 131 -2.40 -0.90 -29.43
N ALA A 132 -2.92 -2.09 -29.13
CA ALA A 132 -4.24 -2.25 -28.52
C ALA A 132 -4.33 -1.58 -27.14
N LEU A 133 -3.28 -1.70 -26.32
CA LEU A 133 -3.17 -0.99 -25.04
C LEU A 133 -3.12 0.54 -25.23
N GLY A 134 -2.41 1.03 -26.25
CA GLY A 134 -2.36 2.44 -26.61
C GLY A 134 -3.73 2.98 -27.04
N CYS A 135 -4.45 2.25 -27.90
CA CYS A 135 -5.82 2.59 -28.30
C CYS A 135 -6.77 2.58 -27.09
N TYR A 136 -6.65 1.58 -26.22
CA TYR A 136 -7.45 1.51 -24.99
C TYR A 136 -7.18 2.69 -24.05
N ALA A 137 -5.91 3.06 -23.87
CA ALA A 137 -5.52 4.24 -23.09
C ALA A 137 -6.08 5.53 -23.70
N MET A 138 -5.97 5.71 -25.03
CA MET A 138 -6.56 6.86 -25.73
C MET A 138 -8.07 6.96 -25.56
N LEU A 139 -8.79 5.83 -25.57
CA LEU A 139 -10.24 5.80 -25.36
C LEU A 139 -10.62 6.25 -23.94
N LEU A 140 -9.80 5.90 -22.94
CA LEU A 140 -10.03 6.26 -21.54
C LEU A 140 -9.62 7.70 -21.21
N MET A 141 -8.62 8.25 -21.91
CA MET A 141 -8.03 9.56 -21.60
C MET A 141 -9.04 10.70 -21.44
N PRO A 142 -10.05 10.89 -22.31
CA PRO A 142 -11.00 11.99 -22.17
C PRO A 142 -11.73 12.00 -20.81
N GLY A 143 -12.12 10.83 -20.30
CA GLY A 143 -12.79 10.71 -19.00
C GLY A 143 -11.87 11.05 -17.84
N PHE A 144 -10.63 10.53 -17.85
CA PHE A 144 -9.66 10.85 -16.81
C PHE A 144 -9.23 12.33 -16.85
N LEU A 145 -9.08 12.92 -18.04
CA LEU A 145 -8.81 14.35 -18.21
C LEU A 145 -9.96 15.21 -17.67
N GLN A 146 -11.22 14.81 -17.89
CA GLN A 146 -12.37 15.55 -17.37
C GLN A 146 -12.37 15.57 -15.84
N VAL A 147 -12.13 14.42 -15.19
CA VAL A 147 -12.04 14.33 -13.73
C VAL A 147 -10.86 15.14 -13.20
N ALA A 148 -9.69 15.04 -13.85
CA ALA A 148 -8.50 15.81 -13.46
C ALA A 148 -8.75 17.32 -13.61
N TYR A 149 -9.32 17.75 -14.75
CA TYR A 149 -9.67 19.14 -14.99
C TYR A 149 -10.61 19.65 -13.90
N TYR A 150 -11.67 18.91 -13.59
CA TYR A 150 -12.59 19.29 -12.52
C TYR A 150 -11.88 19.38 -11.16
N TYR A 151 -11.04 18.40 -10.83
CA TYR A 151 -10.29 18.38 -9.57
C TYR A 151 -9.36 19.60 -9.42
N TYR A 152 -8.71 20.05 -10.50
CA TYR A 152 -7.77 21.18 -10.44
C TYR A 152 -8.43 22.54 -10.55
N PHE A 153 -9.45 22.69 -11.40
CA PHE A 153 -9.98 24.00 -11.79
C PHE A 153 -11.33 24.35 -11.15
N THR A 154 -12.03 23.42 -10.52
CA THR A 154 -13.31 23.72 -9.88
C THR A 154 -13.13 24.34 -8.50
N SER A 155 -13.79 25.48 -8.26
CA SER A 155 -13.86 26.17 -6.97
C SER A 155 -14.60 25.39 -5.87
N LYS A 156 -15.41 24.39 -6.25
CA LYS A 156 -16.14 23.49 -5.33
C LYS A 156 -15.24 22.44 -4.66
N VAL A 157 -14.00 22.28 -5.13
CA VAL A 157 -13.02 21.40 -4.50
C VAL A 157 -12.03 22.24 -3.73
N LYS A 158 -12.12 22.23 -2.40
CA LYS A 158 -11.13 22.87 -1.53
C LYS A 158 -10.02 21.86 -1.24
N ARG A 159 -8.89 22.05 -1.92
CA ARG A 159 -7.76 21.12 -1.87
C ARG A 159 -6.79 21.44 -0.74
N SER A 160 -6.12 20.40 -0.25
CA SER A 160 -4.97 20.46 0.66
C SER A 160 -5.22 21.26 1.94
N ILE A 161 -6.40 21.11 2.53
CA ILE A 161 -6.71 21.69 3.84
C ILE A 161 -5.86 20.99 4.91
N VAL A 162 -5.12 21.78 5.68
CA VAL A 162 -4.24 21.30 6.75
C VAL A 162 -5.06 20.90 7.96
N TYR A 163 -4.91 19.66 8.41
CA TYR A 163 -5.54 19.18 9.64
C TYR A 163 -4.55 18.78 10.74
N GLY A 164 -3.27 18.64 10.41
CA GLY A 164 -2.23 18.28 11.38
C GLY A 164 -0.83 18.60 10.87
N ASP A 165 0.16 18.31 11.72
CA ASP A 165 1.53 18.82 11.57
C ASP A 165 2.34 18.12 10.47
N GLN A 166 1.99 16.88 10.15
CA GLN A 166 2.73 16.10 9.17
C GLN A 166 2.47 16.62 7.74
N PRO A 167 3.42 16.49 6.80
CA PRO A 167 3.26 16.97 5.43
C PRO A 167 2.04 16.39 4.72
N ARG A 168 1.70 15.13 5.04
CA ARG A 168 0.54 14.42 4.48
C ARG A 168 -0.75 14.60 5.28
N ASN A 169 -0.74 15.31 6.41
CA ASN A 169 -1.96 15.58 7.19
C ASN A 169 -2.75 16.69 6.50
N ARG A 170 -3.30 16.34 5.34
CA ARG A 170 -4.04 17.19 4.42
C ARG A 170 -5.33 16.47 4.02
N LEU A 171 -6.37 17.23 3.73
CA LEU A 171 -7.60 16.68 3.17
C LEU A 171 -8.11 17.52 2.02
N ASP A 172 -8.91 16.90 1.15
CA ASP A 172 -9.65 17.60 0.11
C ASP A 172 -11.14 17.55 0.44
N LEU A 173 -11.80 18.71 0.41
CA LEU A 173 -13.25 18.83 0.55
C LEU A 173 -13.91 19.02 -0.81
N TYR A 174 -14.91 18.19 -1.08
CA TYR A 174 -15.80 18.29 -2.24
C TYR A 174 -17.14 18.83 -1.74
N LEU A 175 -17.47 20.04 -2.20
CA LEU A 175 -18.67 20.76 -1.78
C LEU A 175 -19.76 20.67 -2.86
N PRO A 176 -21.04 20.55 -2.46
CA PRO A 176 -22.15 20.63 -3.40
C PRO A 176 -22.26 22.03 -4.01
N ALA A 177 -23.05 22.14 -5.09
CA ALA A 177 -23.26 23.42 -5.76
C ALA A 177 -23.98 24.45 -4.89
N ASP A 178 -24.86 23.97 -4.01
CA ASP A 178 -25.75 24.74 -3.17
C ASP A 178 -25.51 24.35 -1.71
N ILE A 179 -25.31 25.35 -0.83
CA ILE A 179 -25.00 25.20 0.59
C ILE A 179 -26.06 25.94 1.45
N ASP A 180 -27.27 26.15 0.93
CA ASP A 180 -28.33 26.90 1.61
C ASP A 180 -28.82 26.23 2.91
N LYS A 181 -28.59 24.92 3.05
CA LYS A 181 -28.96 24.12 4.23
C LYS A 181 -27.79 23.24 4.65
N PRO A 182 -27.66 22.90 5.94
CA PRO A 182 -26.67 21.94 6.40
C PRO A 182 -26.75 20.63 5.60
N LYS A 183 -25.64 20.21 5.02
CA LYS A 183 -25.56 19.04 4.14
C LYS A 183 -24.96 17.83 4.89
N PRO A 184 -25.38 16.60 4.59
CA PRO A 184 -24.73 15.41 5.12
C PRO A 184 -23.25 15.37 4.71
N VAL A 185 -22.42 14.78 5.58
CA VAL A 185 -20.96 14.76 5.43
C VAL A 185 -20.47 13.32 5.38
N LEU A 186 -19.70 12.98 4.36
CA LEU A 186 -18.98 11.71 4.26
C LEU A 186 -17.48 11.94 4.40
N ILE A 187 -16.90 11.35 5.44
CA ILE A 187 -15.44 11.26 5.59
C ILE A 187 -14.99 10.02 4.84
N PHE A 188 -14.09 10.19 3.87
CA PHE A 188 -13.53 9.11 3.07
C PHE A 188 -12.05 8.92 3.35
N VAL A 189 -11.67 7.69 3.72
CA VAL A 189 -10.28 7.26 3.95
C VAL A 189 -9.87 6.34 2.81
N THR A 190 -8.97 6.83 1.96
CA THR A 190 -8.51 6.11 0.76
C THR A 190 -7.70 4.87 1.12
N GLY A 191 -7.74 3.84 0.29
CA GLY A 191 -6.85 2.69 0.40
C GLY A 191 -5.53 2.85 -0.36
N GLY A 192 -4.78 1.75 -0.43
CA GLY A 192 -3.49 1.69 -1.14
C GLY A 192 -2.45 0.77 -0.49
N ALA A 193 -2.88 -0.36 0.07
CA ALA A 193 -1.98 -1.34 0.71
C ALA A 193 -0.96 -0.72 1.69
N TRP A 194 -1.33 0.36 2.39
CA TRP A 194 -0.49 1.13 3.33
C TRP A 194 0.77 1.79 2.75
N ILE A 195 1.12 1.49 1.50
CA ILE A 195 2.38 1.93 0.85
C ILE A 195 2.08 3.04 -0.17
N ILE A 196 0.94 2.93 -0.85
CA ILE A 196 0.44 3.93 -1.79
C ILE A 196 -0.90 4.47 -1.28
N GLY A 197 -1.49 5.39 -2.03
CA GLY A 197 -2.72 6.07 -1.66
C GLY A 197 -2.52 7.57 -1.58
N TYR A 198 -3.52 8.29 -2.02
CA TYR A 198 -3.52 9.75 -2.06
C TYR A 198 -4.97 10.26 -2.04
N LYS A 199 -5.23 11.36 -1.33
CA LYS A 199 -6.59 11.95 -1.20
C LYS A 199 -7.31 12.19 -2.53
N ALA A 200 -6.58 12.47 -3.62
CA ALA A 200 -7.19 12.66 -4.95
C ALA A 200 -7.78 11.37 -5.55
N TRP A 201 -7.43 10.19 -5.05
CA TRP A 201 -8.04 8.93 -5.50
C TRP A 201 -9.52 8.85 -5.09
N GLY A 202 -9.92 9.58 -4.04
CA GLY A 202 -11.31 9.77 -3.68
C GLY A 202 -12.05 10.79 -4.53
N SER A 203 -11.42 11.44 -5.52
CA SER A 203 -12.02 12.54 -6.29
C SER A 203 -13.28 12.14 -7.03
N LEU A 204 -13.27 11.01 -7.74
CA LEU A 204 -14.46 10.57 -8.48
C LEU A 204 -15.65 10.32 -7.55
N LEU A 205 -15.42 9.67 -6.40
CA LEU A 205 -16.44 9.44 -5.38
C LEU A 205 -16.92 10.78 -4.77
N GLY A 206 -15.97 11.66 -4.45
CA GLY A 206 -16.24 12.99 -3.89
C GLY A 206 -17.12 13.83 -4.81
N LEU A 207 -16.83 13.84 -6.11
CA LEU A 207 -17.60 14.54 -7.12
C LEU A 207 -19.01 13.97 -7.29
N GLN A 208 -19.12 12.65 -7.43
CA GLN A 208 -20.40 11.96 -7.57
C GLN A 208 -21.34 12.21 -6.38
N LEU A 209 -20.81 12.26 -5.17
CA LEU A 209 -21.60 12.49 -3.97
C LEU A 209 -21.89 13.98 -3.73
N ALA A 210 -20.97 14.88 -4.09
CA ALA A 210 -21.20 16.32 -4.08
C ALA A 210 -22.32 16.74 -5.03
N GLU A 211 -22.46 16.09 -6.19
CA GLU A 211 -23.61 16.27 -7.09
C GLU A 211 -24.95 15.85 -6.47
N ARG A 212 -24.91 15.02 -5.43
CA ARG A 212 -26.09 14.53 -4.68
C ARG A 212 -26.26 15.24 -3.34
N ASP A 213 -25.73 16.47 -3.22
CA ASP A 213 -25.85 17.30 -2.02
C ASP A 213 -25.13 16.73 -0.77
N ILE A 214 -24.10 15.91 -0.95
CA ILE A 214 -23.29 15.35 0.15
C ILE A 214 -21.90 15.96 0.12
N ILE A 215 -21.46 16.54 1.23
CA ILE A 215 -20.08 17.03 1.37
C ILE A 215 -19.16 15.82 1.59
N VAL A 216 -18.10 15.71 0.81
CA VAL A 216 -17.12 14.63 0.98
C VAL A 216 -15.77 15.18 1.42
N ALA A 217 -15.23 14.63 2.50
CA ALA A 217 -13.90 14.94 3.02
C ALA A 217 -12.96 13.76 2.79
N CYS A 218 -12.06 13.86 1.82
CA CYS A 218 -11.06 12.83 1.55
C CYS A 218 -9.79 13.11 2.37
N ILE A 219 -9.53 12.28 3.37
CA ILE A 219 -8.37 12.42 4.27
C ILE A 219 -7.15 11.73 3.63
N ASP A 220 -6.03 12.44 3.63
CA ASP A 220 -4.71 11.89 3.32
C ASP A 220 -3.98 11.57 4.63
N TYR A 221 -3.19 10.50 4.67
CA TYR A 221 -2.43 10.08 5.85
C TYR A 221 -1.01 9.65 5.44
N ARG A 222 -0.09 9.47 6.39
CA ARG A 222 1.27 8.99 6.08
C ARG A 222 1.26 7.56 5.52
N ASN A 223 2.05 7.29 4.49
CA ASN A 223 2.22 5.93 3.95
C ASN A 223 3.55 5.33 4.40
N PHE A 224 3.68 4.01 4.35
CA PHE A 224 4.96 3.34 4.54
C PHE A 224 5.91 3.70 3.38
N PRO A 225 7.21 3.96 3.63
CA PRO A 225 7.95 3.88 4.90
C PRO A 225 7.96 5.18 5.73
N GLN A 226 7.22 6.23 5.35
CA GLN A 226 7.20 7.52 6.06
C GLN A 226 6.51 7.45 7.44
N GLY A 227 5.63 6.47 7.66
CA GLY A 227 4.97 6.22 8.93
C GLY A 227 4.66 4.74 9.13
N THR A 228 4.52 4.33 10.38
CA THR A 228 4.04 3.00 10.78
C THR A 228 2.52 2.91 10.67
N ILE A 229 1.92 1.72 10.73
CA ILE A 229 0.45 1.59 10.75
C ILE A 229 -0.18 2.39 11.91
N SER A 230 0.48 2.43 13.07
CA SER A 230 0.03 3.23 14.22
C SER A 230 0.00 4.73 13.90
N ASP A 231 1.00 5.22 13.18
CA ASP A 231 1.03 6.59 12.68
C ASP A 231 -0.15 6.89 11.73
N MET A 232 -0.45 5.97 10.81
CA MET A 232 -1.57 6.13 9.86
C MET A 232 -2.91 6.20 10.60
N VAL A 233 -3.08 5.35 11.61
CA VAL A 233 -4.28 5.33 12.46
C VAL A 233 -4.43 6.65 13.23
N ASN A 234 -3.32 7.17 13.78
CA ASN A 234 -3.33 8.46 14.47
C ASN A 234 -3.64 9.63 13.51
N ASP A 235 -3.03 9.64 12.31
CA ASP A 235 -3.28 10.65 11.29
C ASP A 235 -4.74 10.62 10.82
N ALA A 236 -5.30 9.44 10.59
CA ALA A 236 -6.70 9.28 10.22
C ALA A 236 -7.64 9.74 11.34
N SER A 237 -7.35 9.41 12.60
CA SER A 237 -8.11 9.89 13.76
C SER A 237 -8.07 11.42 13.88
N GLN A 238 -6.90 12.04 13.67
CA GLN A 238 -6.78 13.50 13.63
C GLN A 238 -7.57 14.12 12.47
N GLY A 239 -7.55 13.50 11.28
CA GLY A 239 -8.34 13.95 10.14
C GLY A 239 -9.85 13.87 10.40
N ILE A 240 -10.31 12.76 10.99
CA ILE A 240 -11.71 12.59 11.41
C ILE A 240 -12.10 13.67 12.43
N SER A 241 -11.25 13.87 13.44
CA SER A 241 -11.44 14.91 14.46
C SER A 241 -11.56 16.30 13.84
N PHE A 242 -10.69 16.62 12.89
CA PHE A 242 -10.71 17.91 12.21
C PHE A 242 -12.01 18.10 11.44
N VAL A 243 -12.46 17.09 10.69
CA VAL A 243 -13.71 17.20 9.92
C VAL A 243 -14.88 17.42 10.87
N ILE A 244 -15.03 16.58 11.89
CA ILE A 244 -16.12 16.72 12.89
C ILE A 244 -16.16 18.13 13.49
N ASN A 245 -15.00 18.69 13.83
CA ASN A 245 -14.91 19.98 14.50
C ASN A 245 -15.04 21.20 13.57
N ASN A 246 -14.80 21.05 12.26
CA ASN A 246 -14.75 22.18 11.32
C ASN A 246 -15.83 22.15 10.23
N ILE A 247 -16.54 21.03 10.02
CA ILE A 247 -17.39 20.88 8.84
C ILE A 247 -18.58 21.83 8.79
N THR A 248 -19.04 22.31 9.94
CA THR A 248 -20.07 23.36 10.04
C THR A 248 -19.67 24.62 9.28
N ASN A 249 -18.38 25.00 9.30
CA ASN A 249 -17.86 26.17 8.58
C ASN A 249 -17.86 25.99 7.06
N TYR A 250 -18.02 24.75 6.59
CA TYR A 250 -18.11 24.39 5.18
C TYR A 250 -19.55 24.03 4.77
N GLY A 251 -20.53 24.27 5.65
CA GLY A 251 -21.95 23.98 5.40
C GLY A 251 -22.36 22.53 5.65
N GLY A 252 -21.53 21.74 6.32
CA GLY A 252 -21.88 20.40 6.76
C GLY A 252 -22.73 20.40 8.03
N ASP A 253 -23.56 19.38 8.14
CA ASP A 253 -24.36 19.10 9.32
C ASP A 253 -23.57 18.21 10.30
N PRO A 254 -23.21 18.72 11.49
CA PRO A 254 -22.46 17.94 12.47
C PRO A 254 -23.23 16.74 13.03
N ASN A 255 -24.55 16.67 12.80
CA ASN A 255 -25.40 15.55 13.22
C ASN A 255 -25.56 14.49 12.12
N ARG A 256 -25.03 14.69 10.92
CA ARG A 256 -25.12 13.76 9.79
C ARG A 256 -23.75 13.50 9.19
N ILE A 257 -22.85 12.98 10.02
CA ILE A 257 -21.50 12.60 9.61
C ILE A 257 -21.41 11.08 9.46
N TYR A 258 -20.88 10.64 8.33
CA TYR A 258 -20.66 9.24 7.97
C TYR A 258 -19.17 9.01 7.72
N LEU A 259 -18.67 7.84 8.06
CA LEU A 259 -17.29 7.45 7.79
C LEU A 259 -17.25 6.31 6.78
N MET A 260 -16.38 6.39 5.79
CA MET A 260 -16.15 5.35 4.80
C MET A 260 -14.66 5.16 4.60
N GLY A 261 -14.23 3.90 4.55
CA GLY A 261 -12.87 3.53 4.22
C GLY A 261 -12.84 2.47 3.13
N GLN A 262 -11.78 2.46 2.32
CA GLN A 262 -11.58 1.46 1.27
C GLN A 262 -10.27 0.69 1.46
N SER A 263 -10.31 -0.64 1.41
CA SER A 263 -9.14 -1.53 1.53
C SER A 263 -8.29 -1.21 2.77
N ALA A 264 -7.01 -0.83 2.59
CA ALA A 264 -6.13 -0.37 3.66
C ALA A 264 -6.73 0.81 4.45
N GLY A 265 -7.47 1.70 3.79
CA GLY A 265 -8.18 2.81 4.43
C GLY A 265 -9.30 2.33 5.33
N ALA A 266 -10.04 1.29 4.93
CA ALA A 266 -11.05 0.64 5.78
C ALA A 266 -10.40 0.01 7.02
N HIS A 267 -9.26 -0.65 6.85
CA HIS A 267 -8.50 -1.17 7.99
C HIS A 267 -8.10 -0.03 8.94
N ILE A 268 -7.48 1.04 8.42
CA ILE A 268 -7.01 2.18 9.22
C ILE A 268 -8.17 2.88 9.93
N SER A 269 -9.29 3.15 9.25
CA SER A 269 -10.45 3.81 9.86
C SER A 269 -11.11 2.95 10.92
N SER A 270 -11.20 1.63 10.72
CA SER A 270 -11.69 0.70 11.74
C SER A 270 -10.80 0.72 12.98
N CYS A 271 -9.47 0.68 12.81
CA CYS A 271 -8.53 0.78 13.93
C CYS A 271 -8.66 2.12 14.65
N ALA A 272 -8.82 3.23 13.91
CA ALA A 272 -9.02 4.56 14.49
C ALA A 272 -10.30 4.65 15.34
N LEU A 273 -11.40 4.06 14.86
CA LEU A 273 -12.65 3.96 15.62
C LEU A 273 -12.47 3.15 16.90
N LEU A 274 -11.82 1.99 16.83
CA LEU A 274 -11.60 1.14 18.01
C LEU A 274 -10.69 1.81 19.04
N ASP A 275 -9.59 2.39 18.59
CA ASP A 275 -8.68 3.14 19.47
C ASP A 275 -9.40 4.33 20.14
N GLN A 276 -10.26 5.01 19.39
CA GLN A 276 -11.08 6.08 19.93
C GLN A 276 -12.08 5.58 20.99
N ALA A 277 -12.71 4.42 20.78
CA ALA A 277 -13.67 3.86 21.73
C ALA A 277 -12.98 3.51 23.05
N ILE A 278 -11.77 2.94 22.95
CA ILE A 278 -10.94 2.62 24.12
C ILE A 278 -10.56 3.91 24.87
N LYS A 279 -10.19 4.97 24.14
CA LYS A 279 -9.86 6.28 24.73
C LYS A 279 -11.03 6.93 25.46
N GLU A 280 -12.25 6.81 24.93
CA GLU A 280 -13.47 7.34 25.57
C GLU A 280 -13.81 6.64 26.89
N VAL A 281 -13.56 5.32 26.98
CA VAL A 281 -13.80 4.54 28.20
C VAL A 281 -12.70 4.79 29.25
N GLY A 282 -11.48 5.09 28.82
CA GLY A 282 -10.36 5.40 29.70
C GLY A 282 -10.56 6.70 30.49
N LYS A 283 -10.75 6.59 31.82
CA LYS A 283 -10.89 7.75 32.71
C LYS A 283 -9.66 8.67 32.61
N GLY A 284 -9.88 9.93 32.22
CA GLY A 284 -8.87 11.01 32.27
C GLY A 284 -8.29 11.45 30.93
N ASN A 285 -8.64 10.80 29.81
CA ASN A 285 -8.18 11.24 28.50
C ASN A 285 -9.06 12.37 27.96
N LYS A 286 -8.45 13.49 27.59
CA LYS A 286 -9.14 14.51 26.78
C LYS A 286 -9.31 13.96 25.37
N VAL A 287 -10.56 13.79 24.97
CA VAL A 287 -10.95 13.26 23.67
C VAL A 287 -11.30 14.43 22.74
N SER A 288 -10.71 14.49 21.55
CA SER A 288 -10.91 15.60 20.59
C SER A 288 -12.13 15.44 19.67
N TRP A 289 -12.73 14.26 19.63
CA TRP A 289 -13.96 13.94 18.89
C TRP A 289 -14.58 12.65 19.45
N SER A 290 -15.90 12.47 19.34
CA SER A 290 -16.57 11.25 19.83
C SER A 290 -17.13 10.38 18.72
N ILE A 291 -17.09 9.06 18.91
CA ILE A 291 -17.69 8.07 17.99
C ILE A 291 -19.19 8.28 17.87
N SER A 292 -19.85 8.75 18.93
CA SER A 292 -21.29 9.06 18.94
C SER A 292 -21.71 10.13 17.91
N GLN A 293 -20.76 10.92 17.40
CA GLN A 293 -20.99 11.93 16.37
C GLN A 293 -21.08 11.30 14.96
N LEU A 294 -20.57 10.08 14.79
CA LEU A 294 -20.67 9.33 13.53
C LEU A 294 -21.96 8.52 13.49
N LYS A 295 -22.73 8.66 12.41
CA LYS A 295 -24.01 7.95 12.21
C LYS A 295 -23.82 6.52 11.72
N ALA A 296 -22.84 6.30 10.85
CA ALA A 296 -22.51 4.97 10.36
C ALA A 296 -21.07 4.91 9.85
N TYR A 297 -20.57 3.68 9.78
CA TYR A 297 -19.28 3.35 9.19
C TYR A 297 -19.45 2.36 8.04
N PHE A 298 -18.82 2.63 6.90
CA PHE A 298 -18.83 1.79 5.70
C PHE A 298 -17.40 1.33 5.37
N GLY A 299 -17.11 0.05 5.57
CA GLY A 299 -15.85 -0.56 5.14
C GLY A 299 -16.00 -1.21 3.77
N LEU A 300 -15.33 -0.69 2.75
CA LEU A 300 -15.30 -1.29 1.42
C LEU A 300 -14.06 -2.20 1.28
N SER A 301 -14.27 -3.47 0.97
CA SER A 301 -13.16 -4.36 0.63
C SER A 301 -12.50 -3.88 -0.67
N GLY A 302 -11.16 -3.88 -0.70
CA GLY A 302 -10.42 -3.77 -1.95
C GLY A 302 -10.47 -5.10 -2.69
N GLY A 303 -10.52 -5.03 -4.03
CA GLY A 303 -10.28 -6.17 -4.92
C GLY A 303 -8.82 -6.22 -5.35
#